data_AF-A0A536VE46-F1
#
_entry.id   AF-A0A536VE46-F1
#
_cell.length_a   1.000
_cell.length_b   1.000
_cell.length_c   1.000
_cell.angle_alpha   90.00
_cell.angle_beta   90.00
_cell.angle_gamma   90.00
#
_symmetry.space_group_name_H-M   'P 1'
#
loop_
_entity.id
_entity.type
_entity.pdbx_description
1 polymer ?
#
loop_
_entity_poly.entity_id
_entity_poly.type
_entity_poly.pdbx_seq_one_letter_code
_entity_poly.pdbx_strand_id
1 'polypeptide(L)'
;MTLLPQSVLRRSRWLLLLFAVVAVAARAAQTPTDSDWPMPARDYASTRYAPLPEITRANVGSLKLAFTFSTGVLRGHEAAPIVAAGLMYIVTPYPNIVYALDLARPGAPLKWKFEPKPESFAQGVALFDVVNRGVVYADGKVFFNTLDNQTIALAADSGKELWRYRAGNVRAGETRTMAPLVVKGRVLVGNSGGEFGVRGWLTALDATSGKELWRAYSTGSDKDVLIGDPYQPFY
;
A
#
# COMPACT_ATOMS: atom_id res chain seq x y z
N MET A 1 46.06 66.95 -41.73
CA MET A 1 45.41 67.55 -40.54
C MET A 1 44.28 66.63 -40.13
N THR A 2 44.35 66.08 -38.90
CA THR A 2 43.22 65.67 -38.01
C THR A 2 42.05 64.83 -38.57
N LEU A 3 41.49 63.79 -37.98
CA LEU A 3 41.62 62.97 -36.75
C LEU A 3 40.62 61.78 -36.94
N LEU A 4 40.86 60.67 -36.23
CA LEU A 4 40.06 59.42 -36.05
C LEU A 4 38.56 59.65 -35.66
N PRO A 5 37.62 58.64 -35.60
CA PRO A 5 37.84 57.25 -35.11
C PRO A 5 36.95 56.09 -35.65
N GLN A 6 37.23 54.92 -35.06
CA GLN A 6 36.79 53.54 -35.34
C GLN A 6 35.34 53.17 -34.95
N SER A 7 34.79 52.10 -35.55
CA SER A 7 33.92 51.05 -34.95
C SER A 7 33.19 50.28 -36.09
N VAL A 8 32.76 49.02 -36.04
CA VAL A 8 32.83 47.87 -35.12
C VAL A 8 32.45 46.65 -35.97
N LEU A 9 33.22 45.55 -35.88
CA LEU A 9 32.89 44.25 -36.47
C LEU A 9 31.73 43.61 -35.68
N ARG A 10 30.59 43.35 -36.33
CA ARG A 10 29.53 42.49 -35.81
C ARG A 10 29.98 41.02 -35.86
N ARG A 11 30.24 40.41 -34.69
CA ARG A 11 30.33 38.95 -34.54
C ARG A 11 29.02 38.43 -33.91
N SER A 12 28.26 37.67 -34.70
CA SER A 12 27.09 36.92 -34.24
C SER A 12 27.53 35.79 -33.31
N ARG A 13 27.10 35.81 -32.04
CA ARG A 13 27.24 34.71 -31.09
C ARG A 13 26.03 33.78 -31.21
N TRP A 14 26.25 32.56 -31.66
CA TRP A 14 25.30 31.47 -31.50
C TRP A 14 25.39 30.95 -30.05
N LEU A 15 24.31 31.09 -29.27
CA LEU A 15 24.16 30.39 -28.00
C LEU A 15 23.73 28.95 -28.28
N LEU A 16 24.60 27.98 -27.96
CA LEU A 16 24.21 26.57 -27.81
C LEU A 16 23.68 26.37 -26.38
N LEU A 17 22.37 26.19 -26.25
CA LEU A 17 21.73 25.73 -25.02
C LEU A 17 21.95 24.22 -24.88
N LEU A 18 22.84 23.82 -23.97
CA LEU A 18 22.95 22.42 -23.51
C LEU A 18 21.78 22.14 -22.55
N PHE A 19 20.78 21.41 -23.02
CA PHE A 19 19.82 20.74 -22.14
C PHE A 19 20.49 19.51 -21.53
N ALA A 20 20.84 19.59 -20.24
CA ALA A 20 21.19 18.43 -19.45
C ALA A 20 19.91 17.63 -19.17
N VAL A 21 19.69 16.55 -19.91
CA VAL A 21 18.67 15.55 -19.58
C VAL A 21 19.19 14.74 -18.40
N VAL A 22 18.75 15.09 -17.20
CA VAL A 22 18.92 14.21 -16.03
C VAL A 22 17.92 13.07 -16.19
N ALA A 23 18.39 11.93 -16.71
CA ALA A 23 17.62 10.70 -16.70
C ALA A 23 17.52 10.20 -15.24
N VAL A 24 16.39 10.47 -14.59
CA VAL A 24 16.03 9.74 -13.38
C VAL A 24 15.72 8.31 -13.82
N ALA A 25 16.67 7.40 -13.61
CA ALA A 25 16.42 5.97 -13.80
C ALA A 25 15.37 5.54 -12.77
N ALA A 26 14.10 5.47 -13.20
CA ALA A 26 13.06 4.78 -12.45
C ALA A 26 13.53 3.33 -12.29
N ARG A 27 13.83 2.92 -11.06
CA ARG A 27 14.17 1.53 -10.77
C ARG A 27 12.90 0.72 -11.03
N ALA A 28 12.93 -0.14 -12.05
CA ALA A 28 11.79 -0.99 -12.39
C ALA A 28 11.35 -1.76 -11.13
N ALA A 29 10.03 -1.81 -10.89
CA ALA A 29 9.47 -2.60 -9.81
C ALA A 29 9.94 -4.05 -9.98
N GLN A 30 10.64 -4.59 -8.97
CA GLN A 30 11.05 -5.99 -8.99
C GLN A 30 9.80 -6.87 -8.83
N THR A 31 9.62 -7.81 -9.75
CA THR A 31 8.58 -8.84 -9.62
C THR A 31 8.88 -9.70 -8.40
N PRO A 32 7.90 -9.99 -7.54
CA PRO A 32 8.11 -10.87 -6.40
C PRO A 32 8.62 -12.24 -6.82
N THR A 33 9.61 -12.77 -6.09
CA THR A 33 10.17 -14.10 -6.29
C THR A 33 9.49 -15.13 -5.39
N ASP A 34 9.81 -16.42 -5.54
CA ASP A 34 9.24 -17.48 -4.68
C ASP A 34 9.57 -17.31 -3.18
N SER A 35 10.65 -16.57 -2.87
CA SER A 35 11.05 -16.20 -1.51
C SER A 35 10.26 -15.02 -0.94
N ASP A 36 9.55 -14.25 -1.76
CA ASP A 36 8.77 -13.11 -1.31
C ASP A 36 7.44 -13.55 -0.65
N TRP A 37 6.90 -12.65 0.16
CA TRP A 37 5.61 -12.75 0.82
C TRP A 37 4.83 -11.45 0.59
N PRO A 38 4.29 -11.20 -0.62
CA PRO A 38 3.83 -9.86 -1.03
C PRO A 38 2.46 -9.45 -0.47
N MET A 39 1.71 -10.38 0.13
CA MET A 39 0.36 -10.16 0.64
C MET A 39 0.12 -10.97 1.92
N PRO A 40 -0.86 -10.63 2.77
CA PRO A 40 -1.02 -11.25 4.09
C PRO A 40 -1.10 -12.78 4.08
N ALA A 41 -1.72 -13.38 3.06
CA ALA A 41 -1.86 -14.83 2.91
C ALA A 41 -0.85 -15.47 1.95
N ARG A 42 0.21 -14.73 1.59
CA ARG A 42 1.27 -15.04 0.60
C ARG A 42 0.80 -15.16 -0.84
N ASP A 43 -0.19 -16.00 -1.11
CA ASP A 43 -0.69 -16.31 -2.44
C ASP A 43 -2.20 -16.10 -2.56
N TYR A 44 -2.70 -16.08 -3.80
CA TYR A 44 -4.12 -15.87 -4.09
C TYR A 44 -5.01 -17.04 -3.67
N ALA A 45 -4.46 -18.24 -3.49
CA ALA A 45 -5.16 -19.38 -2.91
C ALA A 45 -5.25 -19.29 -1.37
N SER A 46 -4.60 -18.28 -0.77
CA SER A 46 -4.52 -18.05 0.67
C SER A 46 -3.94 -19.23 1.46
N THR A 47 -2.98 -19.97 0.89
CA THR A 47 -2.45 -21.19 1.52
C THR A 47 -1.56 -20.89 2.73
N ARG A 48 -0.95 -19.70 2.79
CA ARG A 48 0.07 -19.32 3.79
C ARG A 48 1.26 -20.29 3.87
N TYR A 49 1.48 -21.10 2.83
CA TYR A 49 2.60 -22.04 2.75
C TYR A 49 3.85 -21.34 2.22
N ALA A 50 5.07 -21.69 2.66
CA ALA A 50 6.32 -21.22 2.06
C ALA A 50 7.21 -22.43 1.68
N PRO A 51 7.66 -22.56 0.42
CA PRO A 51 8.48 -23.67 -0.06
C PRO A 51 9.98 -23.44 0.24
N LEU A 52 10.29 -22.84 1.38
CA LEU A 52 11.65 -22.50 1.78
C LEU A 52 12.25 -23.65 2.60
N PRO A 53 13.31 -24.33 2.13
CA PRO A 53 13.80 -25.56 2.75
C PRO A 53 14.83 -25.33 3.85
N GLU A 54 15.30 -24.09 4.09
CA GLU A 54 16.44 -23.83 4.98
C GLU A 54 16.15 -24.18 6.44
N ILE A 55 14.93 -23.91 6.91
CA ILE A 55 14.50 -24.24 8.27
C ILE A 55 13.71 -25.54 8.23
N THR A 56 14.22 -26.55 8.92
CA THR A 56 13.68 -27.91 8.95
C THR A 56 13.43 -28.38 10.38
N ARG A 57 12.71 -29.50 10.54
CA ARG A 57 12.52 -30.16 11.84
C ARG A 57 13.84 -30.50 12.55
N ALA A 58 14.91 -30.74 11.78
CA ALA A 58 16.21 -31.13 12.34
C ALA A 58 17.02 -29.95 12.89
N ASN A 59 16.79 -28.72 12.39
CA ASN A 59 17.60 -27.55 12.76
C ASN A 59 16.83 -26.42 13.44
N VAL A 60 15.49 -26.50 13.54
CA VAL A 60 14.64 -25.45 14.15
C VAL A 60 15.05 -25.12 15.59
N GLY A 61 15.60 -26.08 16.34
CA GLY A 61 16.10 -25.88 17.70
C GLY A 61 17.33 -24.95 17.81
N SER A 62 17.98 -24.62 16.69
CA SER A 62 19.12 -23.70 16.64
C SER A 62 18.75 -22.26 16.24
N LEU A 63 17.47 -21.97 16.04
CA LEU A 63 17.02 -20.62 15.69
C LEU A 63 17.45 -19.61 16.76
N LYS A 64 17.93 -18.46 16.28
CA LYS A 64 18.30 -17.32 17.10
C LYS A 64 17.60 -16.08 16.58
N LEU A 65 17.36 -15.12 17.47
CA LEU A 65 16.85 -13.81 17.10
C LEU A 65 17.83 -13.13 16.14
N ALA A 66 17.36 -12.76 14.95
CA ALA A 66 18.15 -12.03 13.97
C ALA A 66 18.13 -10.52 14.23
N PHE A 67 16.95 -9.94 14.46
CA PHE A 67 16.75 -8.54 14.86
C PHE A 67 15.34 -8.35 15.46
N THR A 68 15.12 -7.21 16.11
CA THR A 68 13.80 -6.73 16.51
C THR A 68 13.55 -5.32 15.96
N PHE A 69 12.29 -4.98 15.76
CA PHE A 69 11.86 -3.64 15.38
C PHE A 69 10.64 -3.25 16.22
N SER A 70 10.73 -2.14 16.95
CA SER A 70 9.59 -1.59 17.69
C SER A 70 8.78 -0.68 16.77
N THR A 71 7.47 -0.92 16.69
CA THR A 71 6.54 -0.08 15.92
C THR A 71 6.24 1.25 16.59
N GLY A 72 6.58 1.41 17.88
CA GLY A 72 6.23 2.59 18.68
C GLY A 72 4.73 2.79 18.92
N VAL A 73 3.90 1.79 18.58
CA VAL A 73 2.43 1.83 18.70
C VAL A 73 2.00 0.67 19.59
N LEU A 74 0.98 0.89 20.42
CA LEU A 74 0.41 -0.12 21.31
C LEU A 74 -0.83 -0.78 20.68
N ARG A 75 -1.53 -1.63 21.46
CA ARG A 75 -2.77 -2.35 21.09
C ARG A 75 -2.54 -3.52 20.11
N GLY A 76 -3.61 -4.17 19.68
CA GLY A 76 -3.58 -5.45 18.96
C GLY A 76 -2.94 -5.37 17.57
N HIS A 77 -1.72 -5.92 17.43
CA HIS A 77 -1.01 -6.04 16.15
C HIS A 77 -1.42 -7.33 15.42
N GLU A 78 -2.45 -7.26 14.57
CA GLU A 78 -2.93 -8.41 13.78
C GLU A 78 -2.16 -8.59 12.45
N ALA A 79 -1.63 -7.51 11.88
CA ALA A 79 -0.93 -7.54 10.60
C ALA A 79 0.39 -8.33 10.68
N ALA A 80 0.50 -9.38 9.88
CA ALA A 80 1.80 -9.98 9.58
C ALA A 80 2.61 -9.03 8.68
N PRO A 81 3.93 -8.88 8.89
CA PRO A 81 4.79 -8.20 7.93
C PRO A 81 4.72 -8.89 6.57
N ILE A 82 4.77 -8.10 5.49
CA ILE A 82 4.95 -8.62 4.14
C ILE A 82 6.37 -8.33 3.67
N VAL A 83 6.91 -9.16 2.77
CA VAL A 83 8.23 -8.96 2.16
C VAL A 83 8.07 -8.97 0.66
N ALA A 84 8.54 -7.92 0.00
CA ALA A 84 8.55 -7.85 -1.46
C ALA A 84 9.67 -6.92 -1.93
N ALA A 85 10.33 -7.28 -3.04
CA ALA A 85 11.35 -6.44 -3.67
C ALA A 85 12.46 -5.98 -2.69
N GLY A 86 12.88 -6.88 -1.80
CA GLY A 86 13.95 -6.63 -0.81
C GLY A 86 13.56 -5.74 0.37
N LEU A 87 12.29 -5.36 0.51
CA LEU A 87 11.78 -4.55 1.62
C LEU A 87 10.76 -5.35 2.44
N MET A 88 10.79 -5.15 3.76
CA MET A 88 9.75 -5.62 4.67
C MET A 88 8.82 -4.47 5.01
N TYR A 89 7.52 -4.68 4.87
CA TYR A 89 6.49 -3.68 5.18
C TYR A 89 5.68 -4.09 6.40
N ILE A 90 5.47 -3.15 7.31
CA ILE A 90 4.73 -3.34 8.56
C ILE A 90 3.69 -2.22 8.65
N VAL A 91 2.44 -2.55 8.95
CA VAL A 91 1.41 -1.57 9.33
C VAL A 91 1.00 -1.77 10.78
N THR A 92 0.87 -0.68 11.50
CA THR A 92 0.44 -0.71 12.90
C THR A 92 -1.09 -0.76 13.01
N PRO A 93 -1.60 -1.05 14.22
CA PRO A 93 -2.94 -0.59 14.64
C PRO A 93 -3.06 0.93 14.47
N TYR A 94 -4.23 1.51 14.76
CA TYR A 94 -4.39 2.97 14.76
C TYR A 94 -3.19 3.67 15.43
N PRO A 95 -2.54 4.66 14.78
CA PRO A 95 -3.01 5.44 13.63
C PRO A 95 -2.60 4.90 12.25
N ASN A 96 -2.38 3.59 12.12
CA ASN A 96 -2.09 2.88 10.87
C ASN A 96 -0.79 3.34 10.17
N ILE A 97 0.28 3.53 10.94
CA ILE A 97 1.60 3.89 10.42
C ILE A 97 2.14 2.74 9.58
N VAL A 98 2.66 3.04 8.39
CA VAL A 98 3.37 2.06 7.55
C VAL A 98 4.87 2.29 7.65
N TYR A 99 5.61 1.23 7.94
CA TYR A 99 7.08 1.21 7.95
C TYR A 99 7.57 0.34 6.80
N ALA A 100 8.66 0.75 6.15
CA ALA A 100 9.43 -0.11 5.27
C ALA A 100 10.87 -0.27 5.77
N LEU A 101 11.29 -1.50 5.97
CA LEU A 101 12.61 -1.88 6.44
C LEU A 101 13.44 -2.45 5.28
N ASP A 102 14.72 -2.07 5.21
CA ASP A 102 15.63 -2.49 4.15
C ASP A 102 16.36 -3.78 4.53
N LEU A 103 15.91 -4.91 3.98
CA LEU A 103 16.44 -6.24 4.31
C LEU A 103 17.84 -6.49 3.69
N ALA A 104 18.28 -5.67 2.74
CA ALA A 104 19.62 -5.77 2.18
C ALA A 104 20.71 -5.27 3.16
N ARG A 105 20.31 -4.58 4.24
CA ARG A 105 21.23 -4.02 5.24
C ARG A 105 21.10 -4.77 6.58
N PRO A 106 22.22 -5.07 7.26
CA PRO A 106 22.20 -5.73 8.57
C PRO A 106 21.30 -4.99 9.56
N GLY A 107 20.48 -5.74 10.30
CA GLY A 107 19.53 -5.19 11.26
C GLY A 107 18.26 -4.59 10.66
N ALA A 108 18.04 -4.74 9.34
CA ALA A 108 16.86 -4.25 8.63
C ALA A 108 16.48 -2.80 8.97
N PRO A 109 17.40 -1.82 8.79
CA PRO A 109 17.17 -0.44 9.16
C PRO A 109 15.95 0.15 8.42
N LEU A 110 15.25 1.06 9.10
CA LEU A 110 14.14 1.80 8.53
C LEU A 110 14.58 2.55 7.25
N LYS A 111 13.87 2.29 6.15
CA LYS A 111 14.04 2.99 4.87
C LYS A 111 13.13 4.21 4.78
N TRP A 112 11.85 4.01 5.07
CA TRP A 112 10.85 5.08 5.08
C TRP A 112 9.72 4.75 6.04
N LYS A 113 8.99 5.79 6.47
CA LYS A 113 7.79 5.72 7.31
C LYS A 113 6.71 6.60 6.72
N PHE A 114 5.47 6.14 6.74
CA PHE A 114 4.30 6.90 6.33
C PHE A 114 3.26 6.97 7.44
N GLU A 115 2.79 8.18 7.76
CA GLU A 115 1.78 8.43 8.79
C GLU A 115 0.50 8.98 8.14
N PRO A 116 -0.58 8.18 8.05
CA PRO A 116 -1.77 8.56 7.28
C PRO A 116 -2.67 9.59 7.96
N LYS A 117 -2.51 9.82 9.27
CA LYS A 117 -3.29 10.75 10.10
C LYS A 117 -4.82 10.56 9.97
N PRO A 118 -5.34 9.34 10.26
CA PRO A 118 -6.78 9.08 10.21
C PRO A 118 -7.54 9.91 11.25
N GLU A 119 -8.83 10.13 11.01
CA GLU A 119 -9.73 10.79 11.96
C GLU A 119 -9.77 10.03 13.29
N SER A 120 -9.46 10.71 14.39
CA SER A 120 -9.41 10.10 15.72
C SER A 120 -10.76 9.58 16.21
N PHE A 121 -11.86 10.12 15.67
CA PHE A 121 -13.23 9.67 15.92
C PHE A 121 -13.40 8.17 15.60
N ALA A 122 -12.67 7.64 14.61
CA ALA A 122 -12.74 6.24 14.22
C ALA A 122 -12.45 5.27 15.36
N GLN A 123 -11.63 5.67 16.35
CA GLN A 123 -11.33 4.84 17.51
C GLN A 123 -12.55 4.61 18.40
N GLY A 124 -13.49 5.56 18.46
CA GLY A 124 -14.69 5.48 19.30
C GLY A 124 -15.79 4.59 18.72
N VAL A 125 -15.69 4.23 17.44
CA VAL A 125 -16.65 3.38 16.73
C VAL A 125 -16.03 2.06 16.25
N ALA A 126 -14.80 1.76 16.66
CA ALA A 126 -14.16 0.48 16.44
C ALA A 126 -14.50 -0.48 17.59
N LEU A 127 -15.20 -1.58 17.28
CA LEU A 127 -15.76 -2.46 18.31
C LEU A 127 -14.74 -3.41 18.95
N PHE A 128 -13.92 -4.08 18.14
CA PHE A 128 -12.99 -5.13 18.59
C PHE A 128 -11.53 -4.67 18.48
N ASP A 129 -11.18 -3.60 19.21
CA ASP A 129 -9.86 -2.94 19.14
C ASP A 129 -9.64 -2.18 17.80
N VAL A 130 -8.61 -1.34 17.75
CA VAL A 130 -8.26 -0.44 16.63
C VAL A 130 -7.24 -1.08 15.68
N VAL A 131 -7.45 -2.37 15.43
CA VAL A 131 -6.53 -3.26 14.73
C VAL A 131 -6.44 -2.94 13.23
N ASN A 132 -5.38 -3.44 12.60
CA ASN A 132 -5.20 -3.44 11.15
C ASN A 132 -4.64 -4.80 10.72
N ARG A 133 -5.19 -5.38 9.65
CA ARG A 133 -4.84 -6.75 9.19
C ARG A 133 -3.81 -6.81 8.09
N GLY A 134 -3.28 -5.67 7.64
CA GLY A 134 -2.07 -5.67 6.83
C GLY A 134 -2.08 -4.76 5.63
N VAL A 135 -0.96 -4.84 4.92
CA VAL A 135 -0.69 -4.15 3.66
C VAL A 135 -0.55 -5.19 2.54
N VAL A 136 -0.65 -4.73 1.29
CA VAL A 136 -0.37 -5.55 0.10
C VAL A 136 0.62 -4.85 -0.80
N TYR A 137 1.60 -5.57 -1.32
CA TYR A 137 2.48 -5.12 -2.38
C TYR A 137 1.95 -5.59 -3.75
N ALA A 138 1.90 -4.69 -4.72
CA ALA A 138 1.69 -5.02 -6.13
C ALA A 138 2.22 -3.92 -7.05
N ASP A 139 2.88 -4.29 -8.15
CA ASP A 139 3.34 -3.39 -9.21
C ASP A 139 4.07 -2.13 -8.71
N GLY A 140 5.02 -2.33 -7.79
CA GLY A 140 5.83 -1.25 -7.20
C GLY A 140 5.08 -0.34 -6.24
N LYS A 141 3.90 -0.76 -5.76
CA LYS A 141 3.04 -0.01 -4.85
C LYS A 141 2.70 -0.83 -3.62
N VAL A 142 2.49 -0.13 -2.51
CA VAL A 142 1.97 -0.70 -1.26
C VAL A 142 0.59 -0.12 -1.01
N PHE A 143 -0.40 -0.98 -0.79
CA PHE A 143 -1.79 -0.61 -0.54
C PHE A 143 -2.17 -1.00 0.87
N PHE A 144 -2.87 -0.11 1.56
CA PHE A 144 -3.37 -0.38 2.90
C PHE A 144 -4.61 0.45 3.21
N ASN A 145 -5.30 0.06 4.28
CA ASN A 145 -6.50 0.71 4.77
C ASN A 145 -6.23 1.43 6.09
N THR A 146 -6.94 2.52 6.34
CA THR A 146 -6.97 3.21 7.62
C THR A 146 -8.31 2.98 8.33
N LEU A 147 -8.32 3.11 9.66
CA LEU A 147 -9.50 2.85 10.48
C LEU A 147 -10.69 3.74 10.09
N ASP A 148 -10.43 4.97 9.65
CA ASP A 148 -11.42 5.95 9.19
C ASP A 148 -11.81 5.80 7.70
N ASN A 149 -11.80 4.56 7.21
CA ASN A 149 -12.30 4.17 5.88
C ASN A 149 -11.57 4.75 4.68
N GLN A 150 -10.27 5.04 4.82
CA GLN A 150 -9.45 5.40 3.67
C GLN A 150 -8.68 4.21 3.14
N THR A 151 -8.43 4.20 1.84
CA THR A 151 -7.50 3.29 1.17
C THR A 151 -6.43 4.13 0.51
N ILE A 152 -5.16 3.78 0.74
CA ILE A 152 -4.02 4.60 0.33
C ILE A 152 -3.07 3.72 -0.45
N ALA A 153 -2.55 4.25 -1.56
CA ALA A 153 -1.43 3.66 -2.28
C ALA A 153 -0.17 4.49 -2.09
N LEU A 154 0.92 3.80 -1.75
CA LEU A 154 2.24 4.38 -1.60
C LEU A 154 3.18 3.82 -2.68
N ALA A 155 4.09 4.63 -3.18
CA ALA A 155 5.24 4.16 -3.94
C ALA A 155 6.11 3.29 -3.02
N ALA A 156 6.35 2.04 -3.41
CA ALA A 156 6.98 1.04 -2.54
C ALA A 156 8.43 1.37 -2.16
N ASP A 157 9.12 2.14 -3.01
CA ASP A 157 10.52 2.51 -2.87
C ASP A 157 10.76 3.67 -1.89
N SER A 158 9.79 4.58 -1.78
CA SER A 158 9.94 5.89 -1.14
C SER A 158 8.89 6.18 -0.07
N GLY A 159 7.80 5.42 -0.05
CA GLY A 159 6.65 5.69 0.83
C GLY A 159 5.84 6.91 0.41
N LYS A 160 6.11 7.51 -0.76
CA LYS A 160 5.36 8.65 -1.28
C LYS A 160 3.92 8.23 -1.58
N GLU A 161 2.95 8.98 -1.06
CA GLU A 161 1.54 8.80 -1.41
C GLU A 161 1.32 9.05 -2.91
N LEU A 162 0.70 8.07 -3.58
CA LEU A 162 0.33 8.14 -4.98
C LEU A 162 -1.12 8.59 -5.12
N TRP A 163 -2.00 7.99 -4.32
CA TRP A 163 -3.42 8.35 -4.25
C TRP A 163 -4.01 7.91 -2.92
N ARG A 164 -5.17 8.51 -2.62
CA ARG A 164 -5.98 8.21 -1.44
C ARG A 164 -7.44 8.26 -1.82
N TYR A 165 -8.14 7.19 -1.49
CA TYR A 165 -9.56 7.04 -1.68
C TYR A 165 -10.25 7.06 -0.31
N ARG A 166 -11.26 7.92 -0.15
CA ARG A 166 -12.08 8.00 1.06
C ARG A 166 -13.42 7.35 0.77
N ALA A 167 -13.75 6.31 1.52
CA ALA A 167 -15.04 5.65 1.46
C ALA A 167 -15.75 5.76 2.81
N GLY A 168 -17.03 5.40 2.82
CA GLY A 168 -17.80 5.19 4.03
C GLY A 168 -18.01 6.45 4.88
N ASN A 169 -18.72 6.28 5.98
CA ASN A 169 -18.99 7.35 6.93
C ASN A 169 -18.66 6.89 8.35
N VAL A 170 -17.51 7.31 8.87
CA VAL A 170 -17.08 6.98 10.23
C VAL A 170 -18.08 7.41 11.30
N ARG A 171 -18.82 8.51 11.05
CA ARG A 171 -19.86 9.01 11.96
C ARG A 171 -21.11 8.14 11.99
N ALA A 172 -21.27 7.25 11.01
CA ALA A 172 -22.34 6.25 10.95
C ALA A 172 -21.90 4.89 11.53
N GLY A 173 -20.77 4.81 12.24
CA GLY A 173 -20.26 3.56 12.84
C GLY A 173 -19.47 2.68 11.87
N GLU A 174 -19.18 3.18 10.67
CA GLU A 174 -18.41 2.44 9.66
C GLU A 174 -16.91 2.60 9.91
N THR A 175 -16.16 1.50 9.86
CA THR A 175 -14.68 1.52 9.98
C THR A 175 -14.06 0.53 9.00
N ARG A 176 -12.72 0.51 8.89
CA ARG A 176 -12.02 -0.48 8.06
C ARG A 176 -10.80 -1.06 8.78
N THR A 177 -10.78 -2.38 8.91
CA THR A 177 -9.74 -3.11 9.69
C THR A 177 -9.00 -4.18 8.87
N MET A 178 -9.64 -4.77 7.86
CA MET A 178 -9.04 -5.74 6.94
C MET A 178 -8.00 -5.14 5.99
N ALA A 179 -7.07 -5.99 5.54
CA ALA A 179 -6.16 -5.66 4.44
C ALA A 179 -6.92 -5.58 3.11
N PRO A 180 -6.49 -4.74 2.15
CA PRO A 180 -6.96 -4.82 0.77
C PRO A 180 -6.57 -6.15 0.10
N LEU A 181 -7.19 -6.47 -1.03
CA LEU A 181 -6.73 -7.50 -1.96
C LEU A 181 -6.48 -6.87 -3.33
N VAL A 182 -5.27 -7.02 -3.87
CA VAL A 182 -4.96 -6.51 -5.21
C VAL A 182 -5.05 -7.65 -6.22
N VAL A 183 -5.83 -7.50 -7.28
CA VAL A 183 -5.96 -8.51 -8.33
C VAL A 183 -6.22 -7.84 -9.68
N LYS A 184 -5.43 -8.22 -10.70
CA LYS A 184 -5.60 -7.74 -12.09
C LYS A 184 -5.76 -6.21 -12.18
N GLY A 185 -4.85 -5.46 -11.54
CA GLY A 185 -4.86 -3.99 -11.53
C GLY A 185 -5.99 -3.35 -10.71
N ARG A 186 -6.68 -4.10 -9.84
CA ARG A 186 -7.76 -3.60 -8.99
C ARG A 186 -7.44 -3.81 -7.52
N VAL A 187 -7.81 -2.86 -6.68
CA VAL A 187 -7.72 -2.95 -5.21
C VAL A 187 -9.12 -3.19 -4.67
N LEU A 188 -9.36 -4.36 -4.10
CA LEU A 188 -10.62 -4.74 -3.48
C LEU A 188 -10.59 -4.38 -2.00
N VAL A 189 -11.60 -3.63 -1.57
CA VAL A 189 -11.78 -3.17 -0.19
C VAL A 189 -13.25 -3.24 0.20
N GLY A 190 -13.54 -3.57 1.47
CA GLY A 190 -14.90 -3.53 2.02
C GLY A 190 -15.03 -2.56 3.18
N ASN A 191 -15.95 -2.84 4.10
CA ASN A 191 -16.14 -2.11 5.35
C ASN A 191 -16.37 -3.03 6.58
N SER A 192 -16.37 -2.40 7.76
CA SER A 192 -16.74 -2.95 9.06
C SER A 192 -17.83 -2.06 9.69
N GLY A 193 -18.57 -2.59 10.66
CA GLY A 193 -19.65 -1.86 11.37
C GLY A 193 -20.98 -2.62 11.45
N GLY A 194 -20.96 -3.95 11.35
CA GLY A 194 -22.18 -4.77 11.42
C GLY A 194 -22.97 -4.55 12.71
N GLU A 195 -22.27 -4.32 13.82
CA GLU A 195 -22.86 -4.04 15.13
C GLU A 195 -23.42 -2.61 15.27
N PHE A 196 -23.15 -1.75 14.27
CA PHE A 196 -23.68 -0.40 14.17
C PHE A 196 -24.73 -0.26 13.05
N GLY A 197 -25.20 -1.38 12.50
CA GLY A 197 -26.20 -1.38 11.42
C GLY A 197 -25.65 -0.89 10.08
N VAL A 198 -24.32 -0.89 9.90
CA VAL A 198 -23.69 -0.49 8.65
C VAL A 198 -23.99 -1.53 7.56
N ARG A 199 -24.45 -1.06 6.40
CA ARG A 199 -24.67 -1.91 5.23
C ARG A 199 -23.32 -2.35 4.64
N GLY A 200 -23.08 -3.65 4.61
CA GLY A 200 -21.87 -4.24 4.04
C GLY A 200 -21.72 -3.97 2.55
N TRP A 201 -20.48 -3.73 2.10
CA TRP A 201 -20.15 -3.60 0.69
C TRP A 201 -18.72 -4.05 0.38
N LEU A 202 -18.47 -4.37 -0.89
CA LEU A 202 -17.17 -4.59 -1.51
C LEU A 202 -17.02 -3.60 -2.67
N THR A 203 -15.90 -2.91 -2.73
CA THR A 203 -15.57 -1.91 -3.75
C THR A 203 -14.28 -2.31 -4.45
N ALA A 204 -14.25 -2.21 -5.79
CA ALA A 204 -13.01 -2.26 -6.54
C ALA A 204 -12.56 -0.85 -6.92
N LEU A 205 -11.30 -0.56 -6.61
CA LEU A 205 -10.61 0.65 -7.04
C LEU A 205 -9.63 0.30 -8.16
N ASP A 206 -9.46 1.19 -9.11
CA ASP A 206 -8.34 1.14 -10.05
C ASP A 206 -7.02 1.30 -9.30
N ALA A 207 -6.10 0.34 -9.43
CA ALA A 207 -4.85 0.34 -8.65
C ALA A 207 -3.90 1.51 -9.01
N THR A 208 -4.07 2.12 -10.18
CA THR A 208 -3.22 3.22 -10.64
C THR A 208 -3.71 4.57 -10.11
N SER A 209 -5.03 4.79 -10.13
CA SER A 209 -5.64 6.10 -9.86
C SER A 209 -6.41 6.17 -8.55
N GLY A 210 -6.77 5.03 -7.95
CA GLY A 210 -7.68 4.97 -6.80
C GLY A 210 -9.15 5.23 -7.14
N LYS A 211 -9.50 5.37 -8.43
CA LYS A 211 -10.88 5.60 -8.86
C LYS A 211 -11.74 4.37 -8.57
N GLU A 212 -12.91 4.58 -7.98
CA GLU A 212 -13.93 3.53 -7.84
C GLU A 212 -14.41 3.04 -9.21
N LEU A 213 -14.28 1.74 -9.45
CA LEU A 213 -14.71 1.07 -10.67
C LEU A 213 -16.11 0.51 -10.54
N TRP A 214 -16.38 -0.13 -9.40
CA TRP A 214 -17.68 -0.68 -9.05
C TRP A 214 -17.77 -0.87 -7.54
N ARG A 215 -19.01 -0.99 -7.06
CA ARG A 215 -19.35 -1.37 -5.68
C ARG A 215 -20.51 -2.35 -5.70
N ALA A 216 -20.34 -3.43 -4.94
CA ALA A 216 -21.36 -4.43 -4.68
C ALA A 216 -21.74 -4.38 -3.19
N TYR A 217 -23.01 -4.22 -2.89
CA TYR A 217 -23.52 -4.31 -1.53
C TYR A 217 -23.82 -5.76 -1.16
N SER A 218 -23.87 -6.06 0.14
CA SER A 218 -24.20 -7.40 0.63
C SER A 218 -25.71 -7.67 0.73
N THR A 219 -26.55 -6.63 0.66
CA THR A 219 -28.01 -6.69 0.71
C THR A 219 -28.59 -5.62 -0.20
N GLY A 220 -29.89 -5.70 -0.53
CA GLY A 220 -30.63 -4.66 -1.28
C GLY A 220 -31.22 -5.18 -2.58
N SER A 221 -31.43 -4.28 -3.53
CA SER A 221 -31.91 -4.64 -4.87
C SER A 221 -30.85 -5.40 -5.66
N ASP A 222 -31.26 -6.15 -6.69
CA ASP A 222 -30.35 -6.85 -7.63
C ASP A 222 -29.25 -5.93 -8.16
N LYS A 223 -29.61 -4.68 -8.49
CA LYS A 223 -28.68 -3.63 -8.91
C LYS A 223 -27.62 -3.32 -7.85
N ASP A 224 -27.98 -3.31 -6.57
CA ASP A 224 -27.04 -3.00 -5.49
C ASP A 224 -26.07 -4.15 -5.21
N VAL A 225 -26.58 -5.39 -5.24
CA VAL A 225 -25.78 -6.59 -4.98
C VAL A 225 -25.05 -7.10 -6.22
N LEU A 226 -25.20 -6.41 -7.35
CA LEU A 226 -24.67 -6.77 -8.68
C LEU A 226 -25.10 -8.17 -9.13
N ILE A 227 -26.31 -8.60 -8.77
CA ILE A 227 -26.96 -9.78 -9.33
C ILE A 227 -27.66 -9.32 -10.62
N GLY A 228 -27.38 -9.98 -11.74
CA GLY A 228 -27.97 -9.68 -13.05
C GLY A 228 -27.68 -10.81 -14.03
N ASP A 229 -27.92 -10.60 -15.33
CA ASP A 229 -27.79 -11.64 -16.37
C ASP A 229 -26.50 -12.50 -16.33
N PRO A 230 -25.30 -11.98 -15.98
CA PRO A 230 -24.10 -12.83 -15.88
C PRO A 230 -23.93 -13.55 -14.53
N TYR A 231 -24.84 -13.37 -13.55
CA TYR A 231 -24.79 -14.06 -12.26
C TYR A 231 -25.13 -15.53 -12.46
N GLN A 232 -24.13 -16.40 -12.27
CA GLN A 232 -24.33 -17.84 -12.21
C GLN A 232 -24.30 -18.26 -10.74
N PRO A 233 -25.44 -18.67 -10.15
CA PRO A 233 -25.41 -19.22 -8.81
C PRO A 233 -24.50 -20.44 -8.76
N PHE A 234 -23.87 -20.67 -7.60
CA PHE A 234 -22.94 -21.77 -7.39
C PHE A 234 -23.64 -23.11 -7.06
N TYR A 235 -24.92 -23.24 -7.41
CA TYR A 235 -25.74 -24.43 -7.13
C TYR A 235 -26.26 -25.09 -8.41
#